data_AF-A0A938L1E4-F1
#
_entry.id   AF-A0A938L1E4-F1
#
_cell.length_a   1.000
_cell.length_b   1.000
_cell.length_c   1.000
_cell.angle_alpha   90.00
_cell.angle_beta   90.00
_cell.angle_gamma   90.00
#
_symmetry.space_group_name_H-M   'P 1'
#
loop_
_entity.id
_entity.type
_entity.pdbx_description
1 polymer ?
#
loop_
_entity_poly.entity_id
_entity_poly.type
_entity_poly.pdbx_seq_one_letter_code
_entity_poly.pdbx_strand_id
1 'polypeptide(L)'
;MCGIAGAIGPFAPDQANASLSSMLAAQRHRGPDDEGTETSYYLVNTLLRGADAFGMANLIEVRPPLSDRDLVDWVFGLDEQTPLPAGRAGKHLLREVCRGFFDQAQLDSPKRGFQLPICEWMMGPLRDRVQDSLDVLRSTQLVLPAGIEMVQRSFLAD
;
A
#
# COMPACT_ATOMS: atom_id res chain seq x y z
N MET A 1 -2.86 15.05 -2.98
CA MET A 1 -2.42 15.82 -4.18
C MET A 1 -2.47 17.31 -3.82
N CYS A 2 -1.45 18.10 -4.16
CA CYS A 2 -1.57 19.56 -4.19
C CYS A 2 -2.53 19.93 -5.33
N GLY A 3 -3.83 19.82 -5.09
CA GLY A 3 -4.85 20.05 -6.10
C GLY A 3 -4.99 21.55 -6.37
N ILE A 4 -4.21 22.08 -7.29
CA ILE A 4 -4.42 23.45 -7.77
C ILE A 4 -5.74 23.46 -8.55
N ALA A 5 -6.79 24.00 -7.93
CA ALA A 5 -8.04 24.31 -8.61
C ALA A 5 -7.95 25.75 -9.14
N GLY A 6 -8.43 25.98 -10.35
CA GLY A 6 -8.46 27.29 -10.97
C GLY A 6 -9.53 27.35 -12.05
N ALA A 7 -10.07 28.54 -12.28
CA ALA A 7 -11.05 28.80 -13.35
C ALA A 7 -10.45 29.81 -14.33
N ILE A 8 -10.53 29.52 -15.63
CA ILE A 8 -10.11 30.44 -16.71
C ILE A 8 -11.33 30.70 -17.59
N GLY A 9 -11.75 31.96 -17.68
CA GLY A 9 -12.92 32.39 -18.46
C GLY A 9 -13.47 33.74 -18.01
N PRO A 10 -14.49 34.30 -18.72
CA PRO A 10 -15.07 35.60 -18.42
C PRO A 10 -16.07 35.51 -17.27
N PHE A 11 -15.61 35.16 -16.07
CA PHE A 11 -16.45 35.01 -14.89
C PHE A 11 -16.47 36.29 -14.04
N ALA A 12 -17.61 36.60 -13.44
CA ALA A 12 -17.65 37.56 -12.34
C ALA A 12 -16.92 36.96 -11.11
N PRO A 13 -16.27 37.77 -10.26
CA PRO A 13 -15.49 37.29 -9.11
C PRO A 13 -16.26 36.32 -8.20
N ASP A 14 -17.53 36.60 -7.95
CA ASP A 14 -18.37 35.77 -7.07
C ASP A 14 -18.68 34.39 -7.68
N GLN A 15 -18.86 34.32 -9.01
CA GLN A 15 -19.05 33.05 -9.71
C GLN A 15 -17.76 32.22 -9.76
N ALA A 16 -16.61 32.88 -9.95
CA ALA A 16 -15.31 32.21 -9.88
C ALA A 16 -15.06 31.64 -8.48
N ASN A 17 -15.37 32.41 -7.42
CA ASN A 17 -15.23 31.97 -6.04
C ASN A 17 -16.17 30.82 -5.67
N ALA A 18 -17.43 30.85 -6.11
CA ALA A 18 -18.38 29.76 -5.87
C ALA A 18 -17.95 28.47 -6.59
N SER A 19 -17.47 28.58 -7.83
CA SER A 19 -16.97 27.45 -8.61
C SER A 19 -15.69 26.87 -8.01
N LEU A 20 -14.74 27.73 -7.61
CA LEU A 20 -13.51 27.34 -6.94
C LEU A 20 -13.79 26.65 -5.61
N SER A 21 -14.73 27.19 -4.82
CA SER A 21 -15.16 26.58 -3.55
C SER A 21 -15.77 25.20 -3.77
N SER A 22 -16.55 25.02 -4.85
CA SER A 22 -17.12 23.72 -5.22
C SER A 22 -16.04 22.73 -5.67
N MET A 23 -15.03 23.20 -6.43
CA MET A 23 -13.89 22.38 -6.86
C MET A 23 -13.02 21.95 -5.68
N LEU A 24 -12.73 22.86 -4.74
CA LEU A 24 -11.98 22.57 -3.52
C LEU A 24 -12.76 21.63 -2.59
N ALA A 25 -14.08 21.82 -2.49
CA ALA A 25 -14.95 20.90 -1.72
C ALA A 25 -14.98 19.49 -2.33
N ALA A 26 -14.87 19.36 -3.66
CA ALA A 26 -14.77 18.08 -4.35
C ALA A 26 -13.39 17.40 -4.24
N GLN A 27 -12.37 18.09 -3.74
CA GLN A 27 -11.04 17.52 -3.49
C GLN A 27 -10.93 16.77 -2.15
N ARG A 28 -12.05 16.51 -1.45
CA ARG A 28 -12.04 15.83 -0.15
C ARG A 28 -11.51 14.39 -0.24
N HIS A 29 -10.52 14.11 0.60
CA HIS A 29 -10.00 12.83 1.09
C HIS A 29 -9.75 11.74 0.03
N ARG A 30 -8.54 11.74 -0.56
CA ARG A 30 -8.08 10.64 -1.44
C ARG A 30 -7.37 9.56 -0.64
N GLY A 31 -8.17 8.79 0.09
CA GLY A 31 -7.75 7.55 0.69
C GLY A 31 -6.99 7.70 2.01
N PRO A 32 -6.61 6.57 2.62
CA PRO A 32 -6.06 6.53 3.98
C PRO A 32 -4.70 7.23 4.15
N ASP A 33 -4.08 7.68 3.06
CA ASP A 33 -2.79 8.39 2.98
C ASP A 33 -2.90 9.83 2.46
N ASP A 34 -4.11 10.37 2.26
CA ASP A 34 -4.42 11.72 1.72
C ASP A 34 -3.88 12.05 0.30
N GLU A 35 -2.96 11.23 -0.20
CA GLU A 35 -2.32 11.38 -1.50
C GLU A 35 -2.84 10.39 -2.55
N GLY A 36 -3.46 9.28 -2.12
CA GLY A 36 -3.93 8.20 -2.98
C GLY A 36 -2.81 7.35 -3.55
N THR A 37 -1.60 7.48 -3.01
CA THR A 37 -0.37 6.80 -3.46
C THR A 37 -0.43 5.32 -3.11
N GLU A 38 -0.89 5.00 -1.89
CA GLU A 38 -1.09 3.63 -1.42
C GLU A 38 -2.07 2.85 -2.32
N THR A 39 -3.14 3.49 -2.77
CA THR A 39 -4.16 2.84 -3.62
C THR A 39 -3.69 2.75 -5.07
N SER A 40 -3.17 3.83 -5.64
CA SER A 40 -2.86 3.90 -7.08
C SER A 40 -1.57 3.17 -7.46
N TYR A 41 -0.62 3.05 -6.51
CA TYR A 41 0.68 2.46 -6.79
C TYR A 41 0.91 1.18 -6.00
N TYR A 42 0.90 1.25 -4.66
CA TYR A 42 1.30 0.09 -3.85
C TYR A 42 0.30 -1.07 -3.97
N LEU A 43 -1.00 -0.80 -3.76
CA LEU A 43 -2.05 -1.80 -3.87
C LEU A 43 -2.10 -2.40 -5.28
N VAL A 44 -2.19 -1.58 -6.33
CA VAL A 44 -2.32 -2.04 -7.72
C VAL A 44 -1.06 -2.75 -8.22
N ASN A 45 0.11 -2.12 -8.08
CA ASN A 45 1.34 -2.61 -8.72
C ASN A 45 2.08 -3.66 -7.90
N THR A 46 1.79 -3.78 -6.59
CA THR A 46 2.47 -4.72 -5.70
C THR A 46 1.51 -5.80 -5.21
N LEU A 47 0.47 -5.42 -4.46
CA LEU A 47 -0.37 -6.39 -3.75
C LEU A 47 -1.31 -7.17 -4.69
N LEU A 48 -2.12 -6.46 -5.47
CA LEU A 48 -3.09 -7.06 -6.38
C LEU A 48 -2.39 -7.81 -7.52
N ARG A 49 -1.35 -7.20 -8.10
CA ARG A 49 -0.50 -7.86 -9.10
C ARG A 49 0.09 -9.18 -8.58
N GLY A 50 0.64 -9.17 -7.36
CA GLY A 50 1.20 -10.37 -6.76
C GLY A 50 0.13 -11.45 -6.56
N ALA A 51 -0.99 -11.07 -5.94
CA ALA A 51 -2.09 -11.99 -5.66
C ALA A 51 -2.63 -12.66 -6.95
N ASP A 52 -2.83 -11.88 -8.01
CA ASP A 52 -3.29 -12.36 -9.31
C ASP A 52 -2.28 -13.32 -9.95
N ALA A 53 -1.01 -12.90 -10.08
CA ALA A 53 0.03 -13.71 -10.72
C ALA A 53 0.25 -15.05 -10.00
N PHE A 54 0.30 -15.04 -8.66
CA PHE A 54 0.47 -16.27 -7.88
C PHE A 54 -0.79 -17.14 -7.88
N GLY A 55 -1.98 -16.54 -7.84
CA GLY A 55 -3.24 -17.25 -7.95
C GLY A 55 -3.35 -18.01 -9.28
N MET A 56 -3.17 -17.30 -10.40
CA MET A 56 -3.24 -17.88 -11.74
C MET A 56 -2.20 -18.97 -11.95
N ALA A 57 -0.97 -18.80 -11.44
CA ALA A 57 0.08 -19.82 -11.49
C ALA A 57 -0.32 -21.14 -10.80
N ASN A 58 -1.29 -21.09 -9.88
CA ASN A 58 -1.77 -22.25 -9.12
C ASN A 58 -3.24 -22.59 -9.39
N LEU A 59 -3.85 -22.05 -10.46
CA LEU A 59 -5.27 -22.25 -10.80
C LEU A 59 -6.24 -21.83 -9.68
N ILE A 60 -5.85 -20.83 -8.88
CA ILE A 60 -6.65 -20.29 -7.77
C ILE A 60 -7.08 -18.86 -8.10
N GLU A 61 -8.38 -18.59 -8.02
CA GLU A 61 -8.92 -17.23 -8.12
C GLU A 61 -8.88 -16.55 -6.73
N VAL A 62 -8.03 -15.53 -6.58
CA VAL A 62 -7.95 -14.74 -5.34
C VAL A 62 -8.91 -13.57 -5.41
N ARG A 63 -9.84 -13.46 -4.45
CA ARG A 63 -10.79 -12.35 -4.35
C ARG A 63 -10.51 -11.49 -3.10
N PRO A 64 -9.96 -10.28 -3.24
CA PRO A 64 -9.70 -9.38 -2.11
C PRO A 64 -10.98 -8.61 -1.71
N PRO A 65 -11.74 -9.02 -0.67
CA PRO A 65 -13.08 -8.48 -0.41
C PRO A 65 -13.06 -7.02 0.06
N LEU A 66 -11.94 -6.59 0.65
CA LEU A 66 -11.75 -5.20 1.08
C LEU A 66 -11.46 -4.23 -0.07
N SER A 67 -11.26 -4.75 -1.28
CA SER A 67 -11.13 -3.96 -2.52
C SER A 67 -12.43 -3.91 -3.32
N ASP A 68 -13.55 -4.30 -2.70
CA ASP A 68 -14.87 -4.14 -3.29
C ASP A 68 -15.17 -2.66 -3.56
N ARG A 69 -15.80 -2.39 -4.72
CA ARG A 69 -16.05 -1.02 -5.18
C ARG A 69 -16.96 -0.25 -4.23
N ASP A 70 -18.05 -0.87 -3.77
CA ASP A 70 -19.03 -0.16 -2.94
C ASP A 70 -18.43 0.16 -1.58
N LEU A 71 -17.61 -0.75 -1.03
CA LEU A 71 -16.85 -0.51 0.19
C LEU A 71 -15.83 0.62 0.02
N VAL A 72 -15.05 0.60 -1.05
CA VAL A 72 -14.03 1.63 -1.33
C VAL A 72 -14.70 2.99 -1.53
N ASP A 73 -15.74 3.08 -2.34
CA ASP A 73 -16.49 4.31 -2.60
C ASP A 73 -17.07 4.87 -1.29
N TRP A 74 -17.59 4.00 -0.41
CA TRP A 74 -18.07 4.40 0.92
C TRP A 74 -16.96 4.93 1.83
N VAL A 75 -15.81 4.22 1.93
CA VAL A 75 -14.69 4.63 2.79
C VAL A 75 -14.09 5.96 2.34
N PHE A 76 -13.95 6.18 1.03
CA PHE A 76 -13.44 7.44 0.48
C PHE A 76 -14.44 8.60 0.63
N GLY A 77 -15.73 8.30 0.85
CA GLY A 77 -16.75 9.29 1.15
C GLY A 77 -16.83 9.72 2.62
N LEU A 78 -16.06 9.10 3.53
CA LEU A 78 -16.04 9.46 4.94
C LEU A 78 -15.47 10.87 5.12
N ASP A 79 -16.21 11.73 5.83
CA ASP A 79 -15.79 13.09 6.15
C ASP A 79 -15.10 13.16 7.52
N GLU A 80 -14.53 14.33 7.83
CA GLU A 80 -13.86 14.62 9.11
C GLU A 80 -14.80 14.51 10.33
N GLN A 81 -16.12 14.47 10.13
CA GLN A 81 -17.09 14.27 11.20
C GLN A 81 -17.23 12.80 11.59
N THR A 82 -16.64 11.88 10.83
CA THR A 82 -16.57 10.47 11.20
C THR A 82 -15.77 10.33 12.50
N PRO A 83 -16.39 9.90 13.61
CA PRO A 83 -15.74 9.87 14.90
C PRO A 83 -14.66 8.77 14.91
N LEU A 84 -13.43 9.17 14.66
CA LEU A 84 -12.25 8.32 14.78
C LEU A 84 -11.54 8.64 16.11
N PRO A 85 -11.13 7.63 16.90
CA PRO A 85 -10.44 7.90 18.15
C PRO A 85 -9.12 8.63 17.91
N ALA A 86 -8.88 9.71 18.66
CA ALA A 86 -7.63 10.47 18.59
C ALA A 86 -6.43 9.55 18.85
N GLY A 87 -5.46 9.55 17.93
CA GLY A 87 -4.25 8.72 18.02
C GLY A 87 -4.46 7.21 17.74
N ARG A 88 -5.68 6.76 17.39
CA ARG A 88 -5.98 5.36 17.00
C ARG A 88 -6.84 5.29 15.72
N ALA A 89 -6.53 6.09 14.71
CA ALA A 89 -7.17 5.98 13.39
C ALA A 89 -6.93 4.60 12.70
N GLY A 90 -6.00 3.77 13.21
CA GLY A 90 -5.70 2.46 12.65
C GLY A 90 -6.85 1.45 12.83
N LYS A 91 -7.38 0.93 11.70
CA LYS A 91 -8.36 -0.18 11.61
C LYS A 91 -9.57 -0.09 12.55
N HIS A 92 -9.91 1.10 13.09
CA HIS A 92 -10.94 1.22 14.13
C HIS A 92 -12.32 0.74 13.66
N LEU A 93 -12.81 1.30 12.55
CA LEU A 93 -14.10 0.91 11.97
C LEU A 93 -14.17 -0.60 11.67
N LEU A 94 -13.08 -1.17 11.14
CA LEU A 94 -12.99 -2.61 10.90
C LEU A 94 -13.08 -3.42 12.20
N ARG A 95 -12.42 -2.97 13.28
CA ARG A 95 -12.49 -3.62 14.59
C ARG A 95 -13.89 -3.53 15.19
N GLU A 96 -14.58 -2.40 15.05
CA GLU A 96 -15.96 -2.23 15.52
C GLU A 96 -16.92 -3.19 14.82
N VAL A 97 -16.87 -3.28 13.48
CA VAL A 97 -17.70 -4.21 12.69
C VAL A 97 -17.40 -5.67 13.03
N CYS A 98 -16.15 -5.98 13.36
CA CYS A 98 -15.72 -7.31 13.75
C CYS A 98 -16.05 -7.67 15.22
N ARG A 99 -16.58 -6.75 16.03
CA ARG A 99 -17.02 -7.07 17.40
C ARG A 99 -18.11 -8.14 17.36
N GLY A 100 -17.97 -9.16 18.20
CA GLY A 100 -18.89 -10.30 18.25
C GLY A 100 -18.53 -11.45 17.30
N PHE A 101 -17.62 -11.24 16.35
CA PHE A 101 -17.02 -12.32 15.55
C PHE A 101 -15.69 -12.83 16.11
N PHE A 102 -14.99 -11.98 16.88
CA PHE A 102 -13.68 -12.27 17.44
C PHE A 102 -13.57 -11.83 18.89
N ASP A 103 -12.67 -12.48 19.63
CA ASP A 103 -12.40 -12.13 21.02
C ASP A 103 -11.57 -10.83 21.12
N GLN A 104 -11.66 -10.17 22.29
CA GLN A 104 -10.99 -8.89 22.51
C GLN A 104 -9.48 -8.94 22.24
N ALA A 105 -8.82 -10.06 22.59
CA ALA A 105 -7.38 -10.24 22.34
C ALA A 105 -7.01 -10.26 20.84
N GLN A 106 -7.91 -10.77 19.99
CA GLN A 106 -7.72 -10.79 18.54
C GLN A 106 -7.96 -9.39 17.95
N LEU A 107 -9.00 -8.69 18.42
CA LEU A 107 -9.30 -7.33 17.98
C LEU A 107 -8.19 -6.34 18.37
N ASP A 108 -7.60 -6.50 19.55
CA ASP A 108 -6.53 -5.63 20.05
C ASP A 108 -5.14 -6.00 19.51
N SER A 109 -5.02 -7.10 18.77
CA SER A 109 -3.74 -7.52 18.20
C SER A 109 -3.10 -6.41 17.35
N PRO A 110 -1.78 -6.20 17.49
CA PRO A 110 -1.07 -5.22 16.68
C PRO A 110 -1.12 -5.62 15.20
N LYS A 111 -1.06 -4.62 14.30
CA LYS A 111 -0.92 -4.86 12.87
C LYS A 111 0.39 -5.61 12.64
N ARG A 112 0.28 -6.84 12.13
CA ARG A 112 1.43 -7.63 11.68
C ARG A 112 1.50 -7.55 10.17
N GLY A 113 2.67 -7.19 9.65
CA GLY A 113 2.92 -7.29 8.22
C GLY A 113 2.96 -8.76 7.79
N PHE A 114 2.68 -9.01 6.51
CA PHE A 114 2.96 -10.31 5.92
C PHE A 114 4.43 -10.28 5.45
N GLN A 115 5.33 -10.82 6.27
CA GLN A 115 6.74 -10.92 5.91
C GLN A 115 7.03 -12.33 5.43
N LEU A 116 7.54 -12.43 4.20
CA LEU A 116 8.11 -13.67 3.70
C LEU A 116 9.45 -13.90 4.41
N PRO A 117 9.81 -15.14 4.77
CA PRO A 117 11.09 -15.45 5.41
C PRO A 117 12.21 -15.47 4.36
N ILE A 118 12.40 -14.34 3.66
CA ILE A 118 13.33 -14.19 2.54
C ILE A 118 14.76 -14.50 2.98
N CYS A 119 15.18 -14.05 4.16
CA CYS A 119 16.52 -14.33 4.67
C CYS A 119 16.75 -15.82 4.88
N GLU A 120 15.83 -16.51 5.54
CA GLU A 120 15.90 -17.95 5.74
C GLU A 120 15.92 -18.71 4.41
N TRP A 121 15.11 -18.28 3.43
CA TRP A 121 15.10 -18.88 2.10
C TRP A 121 16.41 -18.66 1.36
N MET A 122 16.92 -17.43 1.31
CA MET A 122 18.18 -17.07 0.66
C MET A 122 19.39 -17.74 1.31
N MET A 123 19.37 -17.97 2.63
CA MET A 123 20.43 -18.66 3.34
C MET A 123 20.28 -20.18 3.37
N GLY A 124 19.09 -20.70 3.08
CA GLY A 124 18.76 -22.12 3.08
C GLY A 124 18.45 -22.62 1.66
N PRO A 125 17.19 -22.95 1.36
CA PRO A 125 16.80 -23.65 0.12
C PRO A 125 17.13 -22.91 -1.18
N LEU A 126 17.31 -21.59 -1.15
CA LEU A 126 17.67 -20.79 -2.32
C LEU A 126 19.14 -20.36 -2.35
N ARG A 127 19.97 -20.84 -1.40
CA ARG A 127 21.38 -20.43 -1.27
C ARG A 127 22.15 -20.57 -2.58
N ASP A 128 22.06 -21.72 -3.22
CA ASP A 128 22.81 -22.00 -4.44
C ASP A 128 22.37 -21.06 -5.58
N ARG A 129 21.06 -20.85 -5.74
CA ARG A 129 20.51 -19.92 -6.74
C ARG A 129 20.93 -18.47 -6.49
N VAL A 130 21.02 -18.06 -5.22
CA VAL A 130 21.54 -16.74 -4.85
C VAL A 130 23.01 -16.64 -5.24
N GLN A 131 23.83 -17.63 -4.89
CA GLN A 131 25.25 -17.65 -5.21
C GLN A 131 25.50 -17.60 -6.73
N ASP A 132 24.79 -18.42 -7.51
CA ASP A 132 24.84 -18.40 -8.97
C ASP A 132 24.52 -17.01 -9.54
N SER A 133 23.48 -16.36 -9.00
CA SER A 133 23.07 -15.01 -9.43
C SER A 133 24.15 -13.96 -9.10
N LEU A 134 24.82 -14.08 -7.95
CA LEU A 134 25.93 -13.20 -7.57
C LEU A 134 27.14 -13.42 -8.48
N ASP A 135 27.43 -14.66 -8.88
CA ASP A 135 28.53 -14.98 -9.81
C ASP A 135 28.27 -14.41 -11.21
N VAL A 136 27.04 -14.49 -11.70
CA VAL A 136 26.62 -13.79 -12.94
C VAL A 136 26.85 -12.29 -12.79
N LEU A 137 26.40 -11.68 -11.68
CA LEU A 137 26.55 -10.25 -11.43
C LEU A 137 28.03 -9.83 -11.45
N ARG A 138 28.91 -10.61 -10.79
CA ARG A 138 30.38 -10.40 -10.80
C ARG A 138 30.95 -10.41 -12.22
N SER A 139 30.44 -11.28 -13.10
CA SER A 139 30.92 -11.38 -14.49
C SER A 139 30.49 -10.22 -15.40
N THR A 140 29.42 -9.48 -15.05
CA THR A 140 28.87 -8.43 -15.92
C THR A 140 29.79 -7.21 -16.10
N GLN A 141 30.76 -7.01 -15.20
CA GLN A 141 31.59 -5.80 -15.10
C GLN A 141 30.81 -4.49 -14.85
N LEU A 142 29.48 -4.56 -14.66
CA LEU A 142 28.63 -3.40 -14.35
C LEU A 142 28.65 -3.03 -12.87
N VAL A 143 29.03 -3.97 -12.02
CA VAL A 143 29.07 -3.82 -10.57
C VAL A 143 30.47 -4.17 -10.06
N LEU A 144 31.00 -3.36 -9.16
CA LEU A 144 32.29 -3.64 -8.52
C LEU A 144 32.19 -4.91 -7.67
N PRO A 145 33.05 -5.93 -7.87
CA PRO A 145 33.01 -7.16 -7.09
C PRO A 145 33.07 -6.94 -5.57
N ALA A 146 33.87 -5.96 -5.12
CA ALA A 146 33.95 -5.58 -3.72
C ALA A 146 32.61 -5.08 -3.14
N GLY A 147 31.79 -4.41 -3.95
CA GLY A 147 30.45 -3.96 -3.54
C GLY A 147 29.50 -5.14 -3.34
N ILE A 148 29.61 -6.17 -4.17
CA ILE A 148 28.83 -7.41 -4.07
C ILE A 148 29.18 -8.13 -2.76
N GLU A 149 30.46 -8.29 -2.46
CA GLU A 149 30.93 -8.93 -1.22
C GLU A 149 30.53 -8.15 0.04
N MET A 150 30.58 -6.82 -0.01
CA MET A 150 30.15 -5.96 1.10
C MET A 150 28.66 -6.15 1.40
N VAL A 151 27.80 -6.09 0.38
CA VAL A 151 26.34 -6.26 0.55
C VAL A 151 26.01 -7.67 1.03
N GLN A 152 26.64 -8.70 0.46
CA GLN A 152 26.45 -10.08 0.89
C GLN A 152 26.85 -10.28 2.35
N ARG A 153 27.97 -9.69 2.78
CA ARG A 153 28.42 -9.76 4.18
C ARG A 153 27.45 -9.04 5.13
N SER A 154 26.97 -7.86 4.74
CA SER A 154 25.97 -7.12 5.53
C SER A 154 24.70 -7.94 5.70
N PHE A 155 24.19 -8.52 4.62
CA PHE A 155 22.97 -9.33 4.64
C PHE A 155 23.08 -10.59 5.52
N LEU A 156 24.27 -11.21 5.59
CA LEU A 156 24.51 -12.39 6.43
C LEU A 156 24.77 -12.04 7.92
N ALA A 157 24.95 -10.77 8.23
CA ALA A 157 25.21 -10.31 9.60
C ALA A 157 23.93 -9.87 10.35
N ASP A 158 22.85 -9.59 9.60
CA ASP A 158 21.51 -9.28 10.10
C ASP A 158 20.69 -10.56 10.34
#